data_AF-A0A6V7IMK2-F1
#
_entry.id   AF-A0A6V7IMK2-F1
#
_cell.length_a   1.000
_cell.length_b   1.000
_cell.length_c   1.000
_cell.angle_alpha   90.00
_cell.angle_beta   90.00
_cell.angle_gamma   90.00
#
_symmetry.space_group_name_H-M   'P 1'
#
loop_
_entity.id
_entity.type
_entity.pdbx_description
1 polymer ?
#
loop_
_entity_poly.entity_id
_entity_poly.type
_entity_poly.pdbx_seq_one_letter_code
_entity_poly.pdbx_strand_id
1 'polypeptide(L)'
;IGKKRMFDFGQRLRQRYNNSLDNIYKPSEILAITTDYDRTKMSLGLLLAGLFPPPEEQKWNVNLNWQPAVIHYTPIGDDYLLLPHLFP
;
A
#
# COMPACT_ATOMS: atom_id res chain seq x y z
N ILE A 1 6.24 -10.55 13.10
CA ILE A 1 7.31 -10.61 12.07
C ILE A 1 6.83 -10.13 10.70
N GLY A 2 5.81 -10.75 10.08
CA GLY A 2 5.33 -10.36 8.75
C GLY A 2 4.92 -8.88 8.62
N LYS A 3 4.16 -8.36 9.59
CA LYS A 3 3.75 -6.95 9.61
C LYS A 3 4.93 -5.97 9.52
N LYS A 4 5.93 -6.15 10.40
CA LYS A 4 7.16 -5.36 10.42
C LYS A 4 7.91 -5.46 9.08
N ARG A 5 8.05 -6.67 8.53
CA ARG A 5 8.71 -6.88 7.23
C ARG A 5 8.04 -6.10 6.09
N MET A 6 6.71 -6.04 6.05
CA MET A 6 5.99 -5.29 5.01
C MET A 6 6.17 -3.78 5.16
N PHE A 7 6.13 -3.27 6.40
CA PHE A 7 6.42 -1.87 6.68
C PHE A 7 7.86 -1.49 6.29
N ASP A 8 8.85 -2.26 6.74
CA ASP A 8 10.26 -2.06 6.40
C ASP A 8 10.51 -2.20 4.88
N PHE A 9 9.70 -3.01 4.19
CA PHE A 9 9.76 -3.11 2.74
C PHE A 9 9.21 -1.85 2.06
N GLY A 10 8.10 -1.29 2.55
CA GLY A 10 7.58 0.01 2.12
C GLY A 10 8.61 1.13 2.23
N GLN A 11 9.32 1.21 3.36
CA GLN A 11 10.38 2.20 3.57
C GLN A 11 11.54 2.03 2.56
N ARG A 12 11.93 0.79 2.25
CA ARG A 12 12.96 0.51 1.24
C ARG A 12 12.52 0.90 -0.17
N LEU A 13 11.25 0.66 -0.52
CA LEU A 13 10.68 1.13 -1.78
C LEU A 13 10.66 2.65 -1.84
N ARG A 14 10.33 3.33 -0.73
CA ARG A 14 10.38 4.79 -0.66
C ARG A 14 11.77 5.32 -0.94
N GLN A 15 12.79 4.75 -0.30
CA GLN A 15 14.18 5.13 -0.54
C GLN A 15 14.61 4.89 -1.99
N ARG A 16 14.20 3.75 -2.58
CA ARG A 16 14.55 3.39 -3.95
C ARG A 16 13.92 4.32 -4.99
N TYR A 17 12.68 4.74 -4.78
CA TYR A 17 11.92 5.55 -5.74
C TYR A 17 11.77 7.02 -5.33
N ASN A 18 12.56 7.50 -4.37
CA ASN A 18 12.44 8.87 -3.83
C ASN A 18 12.57 9.97 -4.90
N ASN A 19 13.28 9.71 -5.99
CA ASN A 19 13.46 10.67 -7.09
C ASN A 19 12.31 10.65 -8.11
N SER A 20 11.48 9.61 -8.10
CA SER A 20 10.39 9.40 -9.06
C SER A 20 9.01 9.51 -8.42
N LEU A 21 8.91 9.27 -7.11
CA LEU A 21 7.69 9.43 -6.33
C LEU A 21 7.72 10.77 -5.61
N ASP A 22 6.66 11.54 -5.76
CA ASP A 22 6.45 12.77 -5.00
C ASP A 22 6.44 12.47 -3.49
N ASN A 23 6.81 13.45 -2.67
CA ASN A 23 6.68 13.38 -1.21
C ASN A 23 5.21 13.35 -0.78
N ILE A 24 4.33 13.92 -1.60
CA ILE A 24 2.89 14.00 -1.35
C ILE A 24 2.22 12.76 -1.95
N TYR A 25 1.44 12.04 -1.12
CA TYR A 25 0.63 10.94 -1.60
C TYR A 25 -0.56 11.46 -2.40
N LYS A 26 -0.68 11.01 -3.66
CA LYS A 26 -1.80 11.33 -4.54
C LYS A 26 -2.45 10.03 -5.04
N PRO A 27 -3.72 9.75 -4.68
CA PRO A 27 -4.42 8.54 -5.12
C PRO A 27 -4.49 8.37 -6.65
N SER A 28 -4.41 9.46 -7.42
CA SER A 28 -4.42 9.43 -8.89
C SER A 28 -3.11 8.96 -9.52
N GLU A 29 -1.99 9.03 -8.79
CA GLU A 29 -0.66 8.67 -9.31
C GLU A 29 -0.24 7.25 -8.89
N ILE A 30 -0.97 6.63 -7.94
CA ILE A 30 -0.62 5.34 -7.35
C ILE A 30 -1.82 4.41 -7.38
N LEU A 31 -1.67 3.31 -8.10
CA LEU A 31 -2.63 2.21 -8.11
C LEU A 31 -2.13 1.08 -7.20
N ALA A 32 -2.79 0.88 -6.07
CA ALA A 32 -2.48 -0.19 -5.13
C ALA A 32 -3.57 -1.27 -5.18
N ILE A 33 -3.24 -2.43 -5.75
CA ILE A 33 -4.16 -3.57 -5.91
C ILE A 33 -3.68 -4.76 -5.10
N THR A 34 -4.60 -5.48 -4.48
CA THR A 34 -4.34 -6.71 -3.74
C THR A 34 -5.41 -7.77 -4.04
N THR A 35 -5.10 -9.03 -3.75
CA THR A 35 -6.11 -10.10 -3.76
C THR A 35 -7.05 -9.93 -2.58
N ASP A 36 -8.27 -10.46 -2.69
CA ASP A 36 -9.29 -10.41 -1.65
C ASP A 36 -9.03 -11.39 -0.48
N TYR A 37 -7.82 -11.35 0.09
CA TYR A 37 -7.48 -12.02 1.34
C TYR A 37 -7.09 -11.00 2.41
N ASP A 38 -7.53 -11.20 3.65
CA ASP A 38 -7.18 -10.29 4.74
C ASP A 38 -5.67 -10.13 4.93
N ARG A 39 -4.91 -11.22 4.78
CA ARG A 39 -3.45 -11.20 4.91
C ARG A 39 -2.78 -10.28 3.88
N THR A 40 -3.30 -10.24 2.65
CA THR A 40 -2.71 -9.47 1.54
C THR A 40 -3.13 -8.00 1.64
N LYS A 41 -4.38 -7.73 2.00
CA LYS A 41 -4.88 -6.38 2.36
C LYS A 41 -4.05 -5.76 3.49
N MET A 42 -3.86 -6.49 4.60
CA MET A 42 -3.06 -6.01 5.72
C MET A 42 -1.58 -5.79 5.34
N SER A 43 -1.03 -6.69 4.52
CA SER A 43 0.37 -6.57 4.07
C SER A 43 0.58 -5.35 3.19
N LEU A 44 -0.34 -5.09 2.25
CA LEU A 44 -0.28 -3.92 1.38
C LEU A 44 -0.50 -2.62 2.18
N GLY A 45 -1.44 -2.60 3.14
CA GLY A 45 -1.64 -1.43 4.00
C GLY A 45 -0.40 -1.05 4.80
N LEU A 46 0.34 -2.04 5.32
CA LEU A 46 1.61 -1.79 6.02
C LEU A 46 2.72 -1.33 5.09
N LEU A 47 2.78 -1.91 3.89
CA LEU A 47 3.72 -1.45 2.85
C LEU A 47 3.46 0.02 2.52
N LEU A 48 2.20 0.39 2.26
CA LEU A 48 1.82 1.77 1.94
C LEU A 48 2.09 2.74 3.10
N ALA A 49 1.88 2.31 4.34
CA ALA A 49 2.24 3.10 5.53
C ALA A 49 3.75 3.40 5.61
N GLY A 50 4.60 2.45 5.19
CA GLY A 50 6.05 2.66 5.11
C GLY A 50 6.50 3.43 3.88
N LEU A 51 5.74 3.32 2.78
CA LEU A 51 6.04 3.97 1.50
C LEU A 51 5.62 5.45 1.48
N PHE A 52 4.50 5.78 2.13
CA PHE A 52 3.92 7.13 2.15
C PHE A 52 3.67 7.61 3.59
N PRO A 53 4.73 7.82 4.40
CA PRO A 53 4.56 8.57 5.64
C PRO A 53 4.03 9.98 5.32
N PRO A 54 3.02 10.49 6.06
CA PRO A 54 2.42 11.78 5.73
C PRO A 54 3.42 12.93 5.89
N PRO A 55 3.66 13.76 4.85
CA PRO A 55 4.31 15.05 5.04
C PRO A 55 3.43 15.98 5.90
N GLU A 56 4.00 17.08 6.39
CA GLU A 56 3.29 17.99 7.29
C GLU A 56 1.97 18.52 6.68
N GLU A 57 1.89 18.71 5.35
CA GLU A 57 0.64 19.16 4.72
C GLU A 57 -0.48 18.09 4.69
N GLN A 58 -0.12 16.80 4.75
CA GLN A 58 -1.09 15.68 4.72
C GLN A 58 -1.27 15.02 6.09
N LYS A 59 -0.63 15.58 7.12
CA LYS A 59 -0.68 15.05 8.47
C LYS A 59 -1.99 15.45 9.15
N TRP A 60 -2.95 14.55 9.14
CA TRP A 60 -4.25 14.75 9.78
C TRP A 60 -4.22 14.55 11.31
N ASN A 61 -3.16 13.90 11.83
CA ASN A 61 -3.00 13.64 13.27
C ASN A 61 -1.53 13.79 13.69
N VAL A 62 -1.27 14.69 14.64
CA VAL A 62 0.07 15.00 15.15
C VAL A 62 0.74 13.83 15.89
N ASN A 63 -0.06 12.95 16.50
CA ASN A 63 0.41 11.82 17.31
C ASN A 63 0.49 10.51 16.51
N LEU A 64 0.07 10.51 15.24
CA LEU A 64 0.01 9.32 14.41
C LEU A 64 0.64 9.58 13.04
N ASN A 65 1.84 9.02 12.83
CA ASN A 65 2.56 9.13 11.56
C ASN A 65 2.05 8.11 10.51
N TRP A 66 0.77 8.22 10.18
CA TRP A 66 0.09 7.36 9.20
C TRP A 66 -1.00 8.16 8.48
N GLN A 67 -1.20 7.87 7.20
CA GLN A 67 -2.30 8.42 6.40
C GLN A 67 -3.07 7.30 5.70
N PRO A 68 -4.38 7.51 5.43
CA PRO A 68 -5.16 6.57 4.64
C PRO A 68 -4.60 6.50 3.21
N ALA A 69 -4.45 5.28 2.70
CA ALA A 69 -4.14 5.02 1.30
C ALA A 69 -5.23 4.14 0.69
N VAL A 70 -5.58 4.42 -0.57
CA VAL A 70 -6.61 3.67 -1.28
C VAL A 70 -6.06 2.31 -1.68
N ILE A 71 -6.79 1.24 -1.36
CA ILE A 71 -6.46 -0.15 -1.72
C ILE A 71 -7.64 -0.73 -2.48
N HIS A 72 -7.36 -1.25 -3.67
CA HIS A 72 -8.34 -1.93 -4.51
C HIS A 72 -8.15 -3.43 -4.43
N TYR A 73 -9.25 -4.17 -4.52
CA TYR A 73 -9.25 -5.62 -4.66
C TYR A 73 -10.50 -6.04 -5.44
N THR A 74 -10.38 -7.15 -6.15
CA THR A 74 -11.50 -7.80 -6.83
C THR A 74 -11.92 -9.02 -6.00
N PRO A 75 -13.22 -9.29 -5.81
CA PRO A 75 -13.67 -10.49 -5.12
C PRO A 75 -12.99 -11.75 -5.68
N ILE A 76 -12.66 -12.71 -4.82
CA ILE A 76 -11.86 -13.91 -5.18
C ILE A 76 -12.40 -14.61 -6.44
N GLY A 77 -13.73 -14.74 -6.55
CA GLY A 77 -14.40 -15.41 -7.66
C GLY A 77 -14.37 -14.66 -8.99
N ASP A 78 -13.87 -13.43 -9.02
CA ASP A 78 -13.80 -12.58 -10.21
C ASP A 78 -12.37 -12.04 -10.46
N ASP A 79 -11.37 -12.45 -9.67
CA ASP A 79 -10.00 -11.91 -9.73
C ASP A 79 -9.12 -12.66 -10.74
N TYR A 80 -9.41 -12.48 -12.03
CA TYR A 80 -8.63 -13.04 -13.14
C TYR A 80 -7.20 -12.47 -13.24
N LEU A 81 -6.94 -11.31 -12.60
CA LEU A 81 -5.65 -10.63 -12.69
C LEU A 81 -4.64 -11.21 -11.71
N LEU A 82 -5.00 -11.29 -10.43
CA LEU A 82 -4.08 -11.71 -9.38
C LEU A 82 -4.30 -13.16 -8.92
N LEU A 83 -5.45 -13.76 -9.24
CA LEU A 83 -5.77 -15.17 -8.96
C LEU A 83 -6.15 -15.97 -10.23
N PRO A 84 -5.37 -15.91 -11.33
CA PRO A 84 -5.74 -16.58 -12.60
C PRO A 84 -5.86 -18.10 -12.46
N HIS A 85 -5.15 -18.71 -11.50
CA HIS A 85 -5.16 -20.15 -11.24
C HIS A 85 -6.49 -20.67 -10.65
N LEU A 86 -7.40 -19.79 -10.23
CA LEU A 86 -8.74 -20.17 -9.78
C LEU A 86 -9.71 -20.36 -10.93
N PHE A 87 -9.30 -20.05 -12.16
CA PHE A 87 -10.12 -20.10 -13.35
C PHE A 87 -9.56 -21.15 -14.32
N PRO A 88 -10.45 -21.92 -14.97
CA PRO A 88 -10.07 -22.98 -15.92
C PRO A 88 -9.48 -22.45 -17.22
#